data_AF-A0A0M2V6K6-F1
#
_entry.id   AF-A0A0M2V6K6-F1
#
_cell.length_a   1.000
_cell.length_b   1.000
_cell.length_c   1.000
_cell.angle_alpha   90.00
_cell.angle_beta   90.00
_cell.angle_gamma   90.00
#
_symmetry.space_group_name_H-M   'P 1'
#
loop_
_entity.id
_entity.type
_entity.pdbx_description
1 polymer ?
#
loop_
_entity_poly.entity_id
_entity_poly.type
_entity_poly.pdbx_seq_one_letter_code
_entity_poly.pdbx_strand_id
1 'polypeptide(L)' 'MQNNQTCSELQLEHELDVIFNNDIAQINEWLDTPIPRLDGQCPRSLLATAEKRDELIQVLHEMKLGEMI' A
#
# COMPACT_ATOMS: atom_id res chain seq x y z
N MET A 1 -12.38 -8.78 20.80
CA MET A 1 -11.25 -7.90 20.45
C MET A 1 -11.39 -7.57 18.98
N GLN A 2 -12.19 -6.56 18.63
CA GLN A 2 -12.28 -6.06 17.26
C GLN A 2 -11.53 -4.75 17.25
N ASN A 3 -10.23 -4.83 16.99
CA ASN A 3 -9.45 -3.65 16.68
C ASN A 3 -9.88 -3.21 15.27
N ASN A 4 -10.91 -2.37 15.19
CA ASN A 4 -11.20 -1.54 14.01
C ASN A 4 -10.08 -0.50 13.90
N GLN A 5 -8.84 -0.95 13.74
CA GLN A 5 -7.71 -0.10 13.42
C GLN A 5 -7.85 0.25 11.94
N THR A 6 -8.68 1.26 11.65
CA THR A 6 -8.56 2.01 10.40
C THR A 6 -7.07 2.31 10.18
N CYS A 7 -6.49 1.85 9.06
CA CYS A 7 -5.11 2.18 8.74
C CYS A 7 -4.93 3.70 8.75
N SER A 8 -4.15 4.17 9.73
CA SER A 8 -3.69 5.55 9.79
C SER A 8 -2.72 5.81 8.66
N GLU A 9 -2.69 7.03 8.13
CA GLU A 9 -1.78 7.44 7.06
C GLU A 9 -0.32 7.11 7.40
N LEU A 10 0.07 7.38 8.66
CA LEU A 10 1.40 7.06 9.21
C LEU A 10 1.77 5.56 9.18
N GLN A 11 0.81 4.65 9.32
CA GLN A 11 1.10 3.21 9.24
C GLN A 11 1.43 2.81 7.81
N LEU A 12 0.69 3.36 6.85
CA LEU A 12 0.92 3.09 5.44
C LEU A 12 2.26 3.68 4.96
N GLU A 13 2.56 4.93 5.36
CA GLU A 13 3.85 5.55 5.08
C GLU A 13 5.02 4.72 5.64
N HIS A 14 4.90 4.27 6.89
CA HIS A 14 5.92 3.42 7.50
C HIS A 14 6.10 2.08 6.74
N GLU A 15 5.02 1.41 6.35
CA GLU A 15 5.13 0.17 5.57
C GLU A 15 5.75 0.41 4.19
N LEU A 16 5.43 1.52 3.52
CA LEU A 16 6.07 1.92 2.26
C LEU A 16 7.57 2.10 2.46
N ASP A 17 7.98 2.83 3.50
CA ASP A 17 9.40 3.05 3.80
C ASP A 17 10.12 1.73 4.10
N VAL A 18 9.49 0.79 4.80
CA VAL A 18 10.07 -0.53 5.09
C VAL A 18 10.20 -1.39 3.83
N ILE A 19 9.17 -1.43 2.97
CA ILE A 19 9.14 -2.23 1.73
C ILE A 19 10.17 -1.71 0.72
N PHE A 20 10.19 -0.41 0.51
CA PHE A 20 11.02 0.26 -0.49
C PHE A 20 12.35 0.75 0.07
N ASN A 21 12.71 0.36 1.31
CA ASN A 21 13.95 0.77 1.98
C ASN A 21 14.15 2.31 1.98
N ASN A 22 13.07 3.05 2.22
CA ASN A 22 13.02 4.51 2.23
C ASN A 22 13.43 5.15 0.88
N ASP A 23 13.37 4.39 -0.22
CA ASP A 23 13.60 4.89 -1.57
C ASP A 23 12.35 5.62 -2.08
N ILE A 24 12.34 6.93 -1.87
CA ILE A 24 11.27 7.83 -2.27
C ILE A 24 10.99 7.74 -3.78
N ALA A 25 11.98 7.45 -4.62
CA ALA A 25 11.76 7.33 -6.06
C ALA A 25 10.94 6.08 -6.38
N GLN A 26 11.28 4.95 -5.78
CA GLN A 26 10.52 3.71 -5.94
C GLN A 26 9.13 3.78 -5.32
N ILE A 27 8.99 4.43 -4.15
CA ILE A 27 7.67 4.65 -3.53
C ILE A 27 6.79 5.47 -4.47
N ASN A 28 7.31 6.57 -5.02
CA ASN A 28 6.54 7.40 -5.95
C ASN A 28 6.20 6.66 -7.24
N GLU A 29 7.14 5.90 -7.80
CA GLU A 29 6.91 5.07 -8.98
C GLU A 29 5.80 4.04 -8.73
N TRP A 30 5.87 3.33 -7.60
CA TRP A 30 4.85 2.37 -7.21
C TRP A 30 3.48 3.03 -6.99
N LEU A 31 3.45 4.19 -6.35
CA LEU A 31 2.22 4.96 -6.13
C LEU A 31 1.54 5.39 -7.43
N ASP A 32 2.32 5.64 -8.49
CA ASP A 32 1.84 6.00 -9.83
C ASP A 32 1.63 4.79 -10.75
N THR A 33 2.08 3.60 -10.35
CA THR A 33 1.95 2.39 -11.16
C THR A 33 0.55 1.80 -11.02
N PRO A 34 -0.18 1.59 -12.14
CA PRO A 34 -1.45 0.86 -12.13
C PRO A 34 -1.28 -0.57 -11.62
N ILE A 35 -2.01 -0.94 -10.56
CA ILE A 35 -1.95 -2.30 -9.99
C ILE A 35 -3.18 -3.09 -10.44
N PRO A 36 -3.01 -4.22 -11.17
CA PRO A 36 -4.13 -5.02 -11.68
C PRO A 36 -5.11 -5.48 -10.59
N ARG A 37 -4.61 -5.79 -9.39
CA ARG A 37 -5.43 -6.18 -8.24
C ARG A 37 -6.37 -5.07 -7.75
N LEU A 38 -6.02 -3.81 -8.00
CA LEU A 38 -6.81 -2.64 -7.65
C LEU A 38 -7.70 -2.17 -8.81
N ASP A 39 -8.14 -3.10 -9.65
CA ASP A 39 -8.82 -2.83 -10.94
C ASP A 39 -8.00 -1.96 -11.89
N GLY A 40 -6.67 -2.02 -11.80
CA GLY A 40 -5.76 -1.18 -12.58
C GLY A 40 -5.70 0.28 -12.10
N GLN A 41 -6.20 0.59 -10.90
CA GLN A 41 -6.02 1.90 -10.30
C GLN A 41 -4.62 2.07 -9.72
N CYS A 42 -4.14 3.31 -9.70
CA CYS A 42 -2.89 3.68 -9.05
C CYS A 42 -3.09 3.79 -7.53
N PRO A 43 -2.18 3.25 -6.71
CA PRO A 43 -2.25 3.35 -5.25
C PRO A 43 -2.43 4.77 -4.72
N ARG A 44 -1.84 5.76 -5.38
CA ARG A 44 -1.99 7.17 -5.01
C ARG A 44 -3.44 7.64 -4.93
N SER A 45 -4.31 7.12 -5.81
CA SER A 45 -5.75 7.45 -5.82
C SER A 45 -6.52 6.81 -4.66
N LEU A 46 -5.92 5.81 -4.02
CA LEU A 46 -6.54 4.99 -2.98
C LEU A 46 -6.14 5.45 -1.56
N LEU A 47 -5.14 6.33 -1.43
CA LEU A 47 -4.73 6.92 -0.14
C LEU A 47 -5.84 7.73 0.56
N ALA A 48 -6.83 8.19 -0.20
CA ALA A 48 -7.85 9.14 0.26
C ALA A 48 -8.81 8.61 1.33
N THR A 49 -9.08 7.30 1.40
CA THR A 49 -10.01 6.72 2.37
C THR A 49 -9.36 5.62 3.18
N ALA A 50 -9.76 5.49 4.46
CA ALA A 50 -9.19 4.49 5.36
C ALA A 50 -9.39 3.05 4.84
N GLU A 51 -10.57 2.75 4.29
CA GLU A 51 -10.88 1.43 3.71
C GLU A 51 -9.94 1.08 2.55
N LYS A 52 -9.63 2.06 1.69
CA LYS A 52 -8.73 1.86 0.56
C LYS A 52 -7.26 1.76 1.00
N ARG A 53 -6.87 2.41 2.11
CA ARG A 53 -5.54 2.23 2.69
C ARG A 53 -5.33 0.83 3.25
N ASP A 54 -6.35 0.21 3.84
CA ASP A 54 -6.26 -1.19 4.29
C ASP A 54 -5.99 -2.13 3.10
N GLU A 55 -6.62 -1.87 1.95
CA GLU A 55 -6.37 -2.62 0.71
C GLU A 55 -4.92 -2.45 0.21
N LEU A 56 -4.38 -1.23 0.28
CA LEU A 56 -2.97 -0.97 -0.06
C LEU A 56 -1.98 -1.72 0.83
N ILE A 57 -2.25 -1.80 2.14
CA ILE A 57 -1.42 -2.59 3.05
C ILE A 57 -1.42 -4.06 2.66
N GLN A 58 -2.56 -4.62 2.25
CA GLN A 58 -2.59 -6.00 1.78
C GLN A 58 -1.72 -6.20 0.54
N VAL A 59 -1.79 -5.28 -0.43
CA VAL A 59 -0.91 -5.33 -1.61
C VAL A 59 0.56 -5.27 -1.22
N LEU A 60 0.93 -4.38 -0.28
CA LEU A 60 2.31 -4.27 0.21
C LEU A 60 2.78 -5.55 0.91
N HIS A 61 1.93 -6.16 1.75
CA HIS A 61 2.24 -7.43 2.39
C HIS A 61 2.43 -8.57 1.38
N GLU A 62 1.61 -8.63 0.33
CA GLU A 62 1.76 -9.61 -0.75
C GLU A 62 3.08 -9.41 -1.52
N MET A 63 3.44 -8.16 -1.81
CA MET A 63 4.73 -7.83 -2.43
C MET A 63 5.92 -8.22 -1.54
N LYS A 64 5.81 -8.05 -0.22
CA LYS A 64 6.84 -8.42 0.76
C LYS A 64 7.05 -9.93 0.86
N LEU A 65 5.94 -10.68 0.84
CA LEU A 65 5.97 -12.13 0.97
C LEU A 65 6.40 -12.82 -0.33
N GLY A 66 6.38 -12.11 -1.46
CA GLY A 66 6.78 -12.67 -2.75
C GLY A 66 5.85 -13.79 -3.24
N GLU A 67 4.62 -13.88 -2.69
CA GLU A 67 3.58 -14.78 -3.21
C GLU A 67 3.03 -14.22 -4.52
N MET A 68 3.87 -14.33 -5.55
CA MET A 68 3.44 -14.30 -6.94
C MET A 68 2.67 -15.62 -7.17
N ILE A 69 1.33 -15.56 -7.07
CA ILE A 69 0.46 -16.68 -7.48
C ILE A 69 0.47 -16.80 -9.00
#